data_AF-A0A848MFJ5-F1
#
_entry.id   AF-A0A848MFJ5-F1
#
_cell.length_a   1.000
_cell.length_b   1.000
_cell.length_c   1.000
_cell.angle_alpha   90.00
_cell.angle_beta   90.00
_cell.angle_gamma   90.00
#
_symmetry.space_group_name_H-M   'P 1'
#
loop_
_entity.id
_entity.type
_entity.pdbx_description
1 polymer ?
#
loop_
_entity_poly.entity_id
_entity_poly.type
_entity_poly.pdbx_seq_one_letter_code
_entity_poly.pdbx_strand_id
1 'polypeptide(L)'
;MINDKPWYTELFQLNQTGFLVLSFMIIISIIVGILVLILKSIIGRISSKKIMLFGGELILLGYIFTTIADFQLRFPSLSFITILLGVIISIYGLIKED
;
A
#
# COMPACT_ATOMS: atom_id res chain seq x y z
N MET A 1 22.09 -0.54 35.07
CA MET A 1 22.05 -1.03 33.67
C MET A 1 22.04 0.19 32.77
N ILE A 2 23.19 0.53 32.20
CA ILE A 2 23.31 1.61 31.21
C ILE A 2 22.66 1.07 29.95
N ASN A 3 21.54 1.69 29.57
CA ASN A 3 20.78 1.33 28.39
C ASN A 3 21.45 1.98 27.18
N ASP A 4 22.62 1.46 26.79
CA ASP A 4 23.34 1.87 25.58
C ASP A 4 22.57 1.36 24.37
N LYS A 5 21.45 2.02 24.06
CA LYS A 5 20.83 1.85 22.76
C LYS A 5 21.85 2.30 21.72
N PRO A 6 22.18 1.46 20.72
CA PRO A 6 23.19 1.79 19.75
C PRO A 6 22.88 3.12 19.07
N TRP A 7 23.88 3.95 18.77
CA TRP A 7 23.72 5.27 18.14
C TRP A 7 22.86 5.25 16.85
N TYR A 8 22.84 4.13 16.12
CA TYR A 8 22.01 3.96 14.94
C TYR A 8 20.51 3.82 15.25
N THR A 9 20.13 3.52 16.49
CA THR A 9 18.71 3.43 16.88
C THR A 9 18.00 4.77 16.79
N GLU A 10 18.70 5.90 16.92
CA GLU A 10 18.11 7.23 16.71
C GLU A 10 18.04 7.60 15.21
N LEU A 11 18.93 7.06 14.38
CA LEU A 11 18.92 7.30 12.93
C LEU A 11 17.71 6.69 12.20
N PHE A 12 17.13 5.61 12.77
CA PHE A 12 15.96 4.92 12.22
C PHE A 12 14.67 5.17 13.01
N GLN A 13 14.71 6.04 14.03
CA GLN A 13 13.49 6.44 14.74
C GLN A 13 12.78 7.52 13.93
N LEU A 14 11.75 7.12 13.18
CA LEU A 14 10.81 8.09 12.62
C LEU A 14 10.15 8.84 13.77
N ASN A 15 10.36 10.16 13.81
CA ASN A 15 9.51 11.03 14.63
C ASN A 15 8.04 10.87 14.21
N GLN A 16 7.09 11.01 15.14
CA GLN A 16 5.66 10.84 14.88
C GLN A 16 5.17 11.67 13.68
N THR A 17 5.66 12.91 13.56
CA THR A 17 5.37 13.79 12.42
C THR A 17 5.91 13.22 11.10
N GLY A 18 7.13 12.65 11.11
CA GLY A 18 7.72 12.02 9.93
C GLY A 18 6.93 10.78 9.50
N PHE A 19 6.47 9.97 10.45
CA PHE A 19 5.63 8.82 10.16
C PHE A 19 4.29 9.22 9.53
N LEU A 20 3.66 10.27 10.04
CA LEU A 20 2.41 10.79 9.48
C LEU A 20 2.60 11.32 8.06
N VAL A 21 3.67 12.07 7.79
CA VAL A 21 3.98 12.57 6.44
C VAL A 21 4.20 11.41 5.46
N LEU A 22 5.00 10.42 5.84
CA LEU A 22 5.24 9.25 4.99
C LEU A 22 3.96 8.44 4.75
N SER A 23 3.16 8.23 5.80
CA SER A 23 1.87 7.55 5.68
C SER A 23 0.95 8.29 4.70
N PHE A 24 0.90 9.62 4.79
CA PHE A 24 0.13 10.45 3.88
C PHE A 24 0.62 10.35 2.42
N MET A 25 1.93 10.38 2.20
CA MET A 25 2.52 10.20 0.87
C MET A 25 2.18 8.83 0.28
N ILE A 26 2.22 7.77 1.09
CA ILE A 26 1.84 6.42 0.67
C ILE A 26 0.36 6.38 0.29
N ILE A 27 -0.53 6.94 1.11
CA ILE A 27 -1.97 6.98 0.81
C ILE A 27 -2.24 7.73 -0.50
N ILE A 28 -1.61 8.88 -0.72
CA ILE A 28 -1.71 9.63 -1.99
C ILE A 28 -1.22 8.77 -3.16
N SER A 29 -0.08 8.09 -3.01
CA SER A 29 0.48 7.23 -4.04
C SER A 29 -0.48 6.11 -4.43
N ILE A 30 -1.13 5.47 -3.46
CA ILE A 30 -2.15 4.44 -3.72
C ILE A 30 -3.32 5.03 -4.52
N ILE A 31 -3.83 6.19 -4.12
CA ILE A 31 -4.97 6.85 -4.80
C ILE A 31 -4.59 7.19 -6.26
N VAL A 32 -3.42 7.80 -6.48
CA VAL A 32 -2.93 8.14 -7.81
C VAL A 32 -2.70 6.89 -8.66
N GLY A 33 -2.13 5.83 -8.08
CA GLY A 33 -1.92 4.55 -8.76
C GLY A 33 -3.23 3.93 -9.24
N ILE A 34 -4.26 3.91 -8.39
CA ILE A 34 -5.60 3.40 -8.74
C ILE A 34 -6.22 4.25 -9.86
N LEU A 35 -6.13 5.59 -9.78
CA LEU A 35 -6.64 6.47 -10.84
C LEU A 35 -5.98 6.20 -12.19
N VAL A 36 -4.65 6.07 -12.21
CA VAL A 36 -3.90 5.76 -13.44
C VAL A 36 -4.29 4.38 -13.98
N LEU A 37 -4.48 3.39 -13.12
CA LEU A 37 -4.93 2.05 -13.51
C LEU A 37 -6.30 2.11 -14.18
N ILE A 38 -7.28 2.79 -13.57
CA ILE A 38 -8.63 2.92 -14.09
C ILE A 38 -8.62 3.61 -15.46
N LEU A 39 -7.92 4.74 -15.58
CA LEU A 39 -7.80 5.48 -16.85
C LEU A 39 -7.18 4.61 -17.95
N LYS A 40 -6.09 3.90 -17.65
CA LYS A 40 -5.45 3.00 -18.64
C LYS A 40 -6.29 1.78 -18.96
N SER A 41 -7.10 1.27 -18.02
CA SER A 41 -8.02 0.17 -18.25
C SER A 41 -9.14 0.55 -19.22
N ILE A 42 -9.73 1.73 -19.05
CA ILE A 42 -10.80 2.26 -19.92
C ILE A 42 -10.29 2.45 -21.36
N ILE A 43 -9.05 2.92 -21.53
CA ILE A 43 -8.45 3.14 -22.86
C ILE A 43 -8.02 1.80 -23.51
N GLY A 44 -8.15 0.65 -22.83
CA GLY A 44 -7.77 -0.65 -23.37
C GLY A 44 -6.26 -0.86 -23.52
N ARG A 45 -5.42 0.01 -22.92
CA ARG A 45 -3.95 -0.01 -23.06
C ARG A 45 -3.23 -0.88 -22.03
N ILE A 46 -3.97 -1.63 -21.23
CA ILE A 46 -3.42 -2.47 -20.17
C ILE A 46 -4.02 -3.88 -20.27
N SER A 47 -3.13 -4.86 -20.38
CA SER A 47 -3.49 -6.28 -20.37
C SER A 47 -4.02 -6.68 -19.01
N SER A 48 -4.95 -7.61 -19.02
CA SER A 48 -5.57 -8.27 -17.87
C SER A 48 -4.53 -8.77 -16.86
N LYS A 49 -3.42 -9.36 -17.32
CA LYS A 49 -2.33 -9.82 -16.46
C LYS A 49 -1.70 -8.70 -15.63
N LYS A 50 -1.55 -7.50 -16.21
CA LYS A 50 -0.96 -6.34 -15.52
C LYS A 50 -1.92 -5.77 -14.46
N ILE A 51 -3.23 -5.81 -14.74
CA ILE A 51 -4.25 -5.42 -13.76
C ILE A 51 -4.22 -6.39 -12.57
N MET A 52 -4.15 -7.70 -12.83
CA MET A 52 -4.03 -8.72 -11.79
C MET A 52 -2.79 -8.52 -10.92
N LEU A 53 -1.62 -8.26 -11.53
CA LEU A 53 -0.38 -7.99 -10.80
C LEU A 53 -0.52 -6.77 -9.88
N PHE A 54 -1.12 -5.68 -10.37
CA PHE A 54 -1.35 -4.49 -9.56
C PHE A 54 -2.27 -4.77 -8.36
N GLY A 55 -3.31 -5.59 -8.55
CA GLY A 55 -4.16 -6.06 -7.46
C GLY A 55 -3.37 -6.88 -6.42
N GLY A 56 -2.48 -7.75 -6.87
CA GLY A 56 -1.57 -8.50 -6.00
C GLY A 56 -0.60 -7.63 -5.20
N GLU A 57 -0.04 -6.58 -5.83
CA GLU A 57 0.82 -5.60 -5.16
C GLU A 57 0.06 -4.86 -4.04
N LEU A 58 -1.20 -4.49 -4.26
CA LEU A 58 -2.04 -3.87 -3.23
C LEU A 58 -2.32 -4.82 -2.05
N ILE A 59 -2.57 -6.11 -2.31
CA ILE A 59 -2.73 -7.11 -1.25
C ILE A 59 -1.45 -7.21 -0.41
N LEU A 60 -0.29 -7.30 -1.08
CA LEU A 60 1.02 -7.35 -0.43
C LEU A 60 1.27 -6.08 0.41
N LEU A 61 0.96 -4.90 -0.15
CA LEU A 61 1.12 -3.63 0.54
C LEU A 61 0.23 -3.54 1.79
N GLY A 62 -1.03 -3.97 1.69
CA GLY A 62 -1.92 -4.02 2.86
C GLY A 62 -1.45 -5.02 3.91
N TYR A 63 -0.82 -6.14 3.53
CA TYR A 63 -0.15 -7.04 4.47
C TYR A 63 1.07 -6.37 5.12
N ILE A 64 1.86 -5.59 4.39
CA ILE A 64 2.96 -4.82 4.99
C ILE A 64 2.44 -3.85 6.05
N PHE A 65 1.30 -3.18 5.82
CA PHE A 65 0.69 -2.30 6.83
C PHE A 65 0.26 -3.05 8.09
N THR A 66 -0.15 -4.32 8.00
CA THR A 66 -0.40 -5.12 9.20
C THR A 66 0.87 -5.53 9.92
N THR A 67 2.04 -5.56 9.27
CA THR A 67 3.29 -5.89 9.98
C THR A 67 3.88 -4.71 10.75
N ILE A 68 3.51 -3.47 10.40
CA ILE A 68 4.03 -2.26 11.04
C ILE A 68 3.09 -1.80 12.16
N ALA A 69 3.55 -1.89 13.41
CA ALA A 69 2.75 -1.57 14.60
C ALA A 69 2.16 -0.14 14.58
N ASP A 70 2.94 0.85 14.13
CA ASP A 70 2.47 2.23 14.01
C ASP A 70 1.33 2.40 12.99
N PHE A 71 1.36 1.64 11.89
CA PHE A 71 0.28 1.62 10.90
C PHE A 71 -0.97 0.95 11.46
N GLN A 72 -0.82 -0.16 12.18
CA GLN A 72 -1.94 -0.84 12.83
C GLN A 72 -2.65 0.05 13.86
N LEU A 73 -1.90 0.80 14.67
CA LEU A 73 -2.47 1.64 15.73
C LEU A 73 -3.12 2.92 15.18
N ARG A 74 -2.51 3.55 14.18
CA ARG A 74 -2.99 4.84 13.64
C ARG A 74 -4.00 4.69 12.51
N PHE A 75 -3.88 3.62 11.71
CA PHE A 75 -4.69 3.38 10.52
C PHE A 75 -5.18 1.92 10.44
N PRO A 76 -5.90 1.41 11.44
CA PRO A 76 -6.27 -0.01 11.53
C PRO A 76 -7.08 -0.51 10.33
N SER A 77 -7.94 0.35 9.77
CA SER A 77 -8.77 0.02 8.61
C SER A 77 -8.06 0.10 7.27
N LEU A 78 -6.93 0.84 7.17
CA LEU A 78 -6.25 1.08 5.90
C LEU A 78 -5.73 -0.23 5.32
N SER A 79 -5.07 -1.06 6.14
CA SER A 79 -4.57 -2.37 5.75
C SER A 79 -5.68 -3.25 5.15
N PHE A 80 -6.84 -3.29 5.81
CA PHE A 80 -7.99 -4.05 5.35
C PHE A 80 -8.55 -3.51 4.03
N ILE A 81 -8.71 -2.19 3.92
CA ILE A 81 -9.20 -1.52 2.70
C ILE A 81 -8.25 -1.78 1.53
N THR A 82 -6.94 -1.67 1.74
CA THR A 82 -5.93 -1.90 0.69
C THR A 82 -5.96 -3.35 0.21
N ILE A 83 -6.07 -4.32 1.13
CA ILE A 83 -6.22 -5.74 0.77
C ILE A 83 -7.51 -5.97 -0.02
N LEU A 84 -8.64 -5.45 0.47
CA LEU A 84 -9.94 -5.62 -0.18
C LEU A 84 -9.93 -5.04 -1.60
N LEU A 85 -9.38 -3.84 -1.78
CA LEU A 85 -9.22 -3.21 -3.09
C LEU A 85 -8.33 -4.05 -4.01
N GLY A 86 -7.21 -4.57 -3.49
CA GLY A 86 -6.31 -5.44 -4.25
C GLY A 86 -7.00 -6.73 -4.72
N VAL A 87 -7.84 -7.33 -3.88
CA VAL A 87 -8.66 -8.49 -4.26
C VAL A 87 -9.67 -8.14 -5.36
N ILE A 88 -10.41 -7.03 -5.21
CA ILE A 88 -11.38 -6.57 -6.21
C ILE A 88 -10.70 -6.32 -7.56
N ILE A 89 -9.55 -5.63 -7.56
CA ILE A 89 -8.79 -5.33 -8.78
C ILE A 89 -8.24 -6.62 -9.40
N SER A 90 -7.77 -7.57 -8.59
CA SER A 90 -7.28 -8.87 -9.08
C SER A 90 -8.40 -9.66 -9.76
N ILE A 91 -9.59 -9.69 -9.16
CA ILE A 91 -10.77 -10.35 -9.75
C ILE A 91 -11.19 -9.64 -11.03
N TYR A 92 -11.22 -8.30 -11.04
CA TYR A 92 -11.51 -7.54 -12.25
C TYR A 92 -10.52 -7.84 -13.39
N GLY A 93 -9.22 -7.92 -13.06
CA GLY A 93 -8.19 -8.33 -14.01
C GLY A 93 -8.36 -9.76 -14.51
N LEU A 94 -8.88 -10.67 -13.69
CA LEU A 94 -9.17 -12.06 -14.08
C LEU A 94 -10.38 -12.16 -15.03
N ILE A 95 -11.43 -11.37 -14.78
CA ILE A 95 -12.67 -11.36 -15.58
C ILE A 95 -12.46 -10.66 -16.92
N LYS A 96 -11.56 -9.67 -16.97
CA LYS A 96 -11.23 -8.98 -18.21
C LYS A 96 -10.56 -9.97 -19.15
N GLU A 97 -11.26 -10.40 -20.19
CA GLU A 97 -10.64 -11.13 -21.31
C GLU A 97 -9.80 -10.14 -22.13
N ASP A 98 -8.57 -10.53 -22.48
CA ASP A 98 -7.60 -9.72 -23.25
C ASP A 98 -8.04 -9.57 -24.72
#